data_AF-A0A943I4E7-F1
#
_entry.id   AF-A0A943I4E7-F1
#
_cell.length_a   1.000
_cell.length_b   1.000
_cell.length_c   1.000
_cell.angle_alpha   90.00
_cell.angle_beta   90.00
_cell.angle_gamma   90.00
#
_symmetry.space_group_name_H-M   'P 1'
#
loop_
_entity.id
_entity.type
_entity.pdbx_description
1 polymer ?
#
loop_
_entity_poly.entity_id
_entity_poly.type
_entity_poly.pdbx_seq_one_letter_code
_entity_poly.pdbx_strand_id
1 'polypeptide(L)'
;MGKEEGFVKIYRSLIDDPIWLNSTPAQKAVLITLMCMVTWKPRKWDVLGKPITLKPGQCFTSLSEIALRAGDGVSREVVRKALARFETLGFSTHQRTQRGTLITIVKWRVYQLEEETENTAENTARTQREHSENTTINKKVRKKECKNNPLGGIIENYTSNPALISALEDWVESRKASRRATTKRAVEINLRKLDQWAAGDDAKKIAIIEETISLGLAAFVQPKKKAESKAKANEPKDMGIPC
;
A
#
# COMPACT_ATOMS: atom_id res chain seq x y z
N MET A 1 24.89 6.96 29.39
CA MET A 1 24.00 6.36 28.39
C MET A 1 22.67 6.05 29.07
N GLY A 2 21.74 7.02 29.04
CA GLY A 2 20.47 6.96 29.77
C GLY A 2 19.36 6.35 28.90
N LYS A 3 18.26 5.89 29.50
CA LYS A 3 17.08 5.28 28.84
C LYS A 3 16.41 6.09 27.70
N GLU A 4 16.93 7.26 27.35
CA GLU A 4 16.59 7.97 26.11
C GLU A 4 17.29 7.41 24.86
N GLU A 5 18.33 6.59 25.05
CA GLU A 5 19.05 5.84 24.01
C GLU A 5 18.35 4.51 23.74
N GLY A 6 17.14 4.59 23.19
CA GLY A 6 16.40 3.42 22.74
C GLY A 6 17.17 2.60 21.70
N PHE A 7 16.67 1.41 21.41
CA PHE A 7 17.16 0.59 20.30
C PHE A 7 16.24 0.69 19.10
N VAL A 8 16.78 0.39 17.91
CA VAL A 8 15.98 0.19 16.72
C VAL A 8 15.99 -1.29 16.36
N LYS A 9 14.81 -1.89 16.17
CA LYS A 9 14.69 -3.28 15.72
C LYS A 9 15.08 -3.35 14.24
N ILE A 10 16.05 -4.19 13.91
CA ILE A 10 16.43 -4.49 12.52
C ILE A 10 16.15 -5.98 12.28
N TYR A 11 15.25 -6.28 11.36
CA TYR A 11 14.94 -7.67 11.00
C TYR A 11 16.05 -8.26 10.16
N ARG A 12 16.39 -9.52 10.40
CA ARG A 12 17.44 -10.24 9.65
C ARG A 12 17.13 -10.31 8.15
N SER A 13 15.85 -10.37 7.79
CA SER A 13 15.38 -10.33 6.40
C SER A 13 15.76 -9.05 5.64
N LEU A 14 16.19 -7.99 6.35
CA LEU A 14 16.76 -6.81 5.69
C LEU A 14 17.95 -7.19 4.80
N ILE A 15 18.75 -8.19 5.18
CA ILE A 15 19.94 -8.60 4.41
C ILE A 15 19.55 -9.09 3.01
N ASP A 16 18.39 -9.71 2.88
CA ASP A 16 17.86 -10.26 1.63
C ASP A 16 16.95 -9.27 0.88
N ASP A 17 16.60 -8.14 1.50
CA ASP A 17 15.73 -7.14 0.89
C ASP A 17 16.48 -6.36 -0.22
N PRO A 18 15.85 -6.10 -1.39
CA PRO A 18 16.44 -5.30 -2.45
C PRO A 18 16.93 -3.90 -2.02
N ILE A 19 16.40 -3.34 -0.93
CA ILE A 19 16.90 -2.08 -0.37
C ILE A 19 18.29 -2.21 0.22
N TRP A 20 18.67 -3.39 0.71
CA TRP A 20 19.99 -3.67 1.24
C TRP A 20 20.91 -4.23 0.15
N LEU A 21 20.52 -5.33 -0.50
CA LEU A 21 21.36 -6.05 -1.47
C LEU A 21 21.88 -5.14 -2.59
N ASN A 22 20.99 -4.31 -3.13
CA ASN A 22 21.28 -3.49 -4.30
C ASN A 22 21.70 -2.05 -3.94
N SER A 23 22.06 -1.80 -2.68
CA SER A 23 22.55 -0.51 -2.20
C SER A 23 24.06 -0.54 -1.94
N THR A 24 24.73 0.58 -2.23
CA THR A 24 26.16 0.73 -1.91
C THR A 24 26.39 0.76 -0.39
N PRO A 25 27.61 0.49 0.10
CA PRO A 25 27.93 0.62 1.53
C PRO A 25 27.55 1.99 2.12
N ALA A 26 27.81 3.07 1.39
CA ALA A 26 27.43 4.42 1.80
C ALA A 26 25.91 4.63 1.83
N GLN A 27 25.16 4.01 0.92
CA GLN A 27 23.69 4.03 0.96
C GLN A 27 23.14 3.20 2.13
N LYS A 28 23.76 2.06 2.46
CA LYS A 28 23.43 1.25 3.65
C LYS A 28 23.67 2.05 4.94
N ALA A 29 24.76 2.81 5.02
CA ALA A 29 25.00 3.73 6.14
C ALA A 29 23.85 4.74 6.27
N VAL A 30 23.45 5.40 5.17
CA VAL A 30 22.30 6.33 5.18
C VAL A 30 21.01 5.64 5.64
N LEU A 31 20.76 4.39 5.22
CA LEU A 31 19.58 3.63 5.64
C LEU A 31 19.52 3.47 7.17
N ILE A 32 20.61 3.01 7.77
CA ILE A 32 20.70 2.80 9.22
C ILE A 32 20.65 4.14 9.97
N THR A 33 21.33 5.18 9.47
CA THR A 33 21.25 6.53 10.03
C THR A 33 19.82 7.05 10.07
N LEU A 34 19.05 6.89 8.99
CA LEU A 34 17.64 7.30 8.96
C LEU A 34 16.80 6.52 9.96
N MET A 35 17.02 5.21 10.09
CA MET A 35 16.35 4.36 11.08
C MET A 35 16.59 4.84 12.51
N CYS A 36 17.81 5.30 12.84
CA CYS A 36 18.13 5.84 14.15
C CYS A 36 17.63 7.29 14.35
N MET A 37 17.49 8.07 13.27
CA MET A 37 17.08 9.48 13.35
C MET A 37 15.58 9.70 13.51
N VAL A 38 14.75 8.76 13.07
CA VAL A 38 13.29 8.92 13.16
C VAL A 38 12.81 8.86 14.60
N THR A 39 11.78 9.63 14.92
CA THR A 39 11.25 9.69 16.28
C THR A 39 10.54 8.38 16.64
N TRP A 40 10.78 7.85 17.84
CA TRP A 40 10.08 6.67 18.37
C TRP A 40 8.69 6.99 18.94
N LYS A 41 8.58 8.06 19.73
CA LYS A 41 7.32 8.63 20.25
C LYS A 41 7.02 9.96 19.58
N PRO A 42 5.75 10.38 19.49
CA PRO A 42 5.43 11.71 18.98
C PRO A 42 6.22 12.79 19.73
N ARG A 43 6.90 13.67 18.99
CA ARG A 43 7.73 14.74 19.56
C ARG A 43 7.39 16.06 18.88
N LYS A 44 7.20 17.11 19.68
CA LYS A 44 7.12 18.48 19.15
C LYS A 44 8.52 18.89 18.68
N TRP A 45 8.59 19.33 17.44
CA TRP A 45 9.81 19.79 16.81
C TRP A 45 9.62 21.24 16.39
N ASP A 46 10.55 22.11 16.75
CA ASP A 46 10.49 23.50 16.32
C ASP A 46 11.17 23.65 14.96
N VAL A 47 10.41 24.11 13.98
CA VAL A 47 10.97 24.53 12.68
C VAL A 47 10.89 26.04 12.59
N LEU A 48 11.90 26.73 13.14
CA LEU A 48 12.06 28.19 13.08
C LEU A 48 10.81 28.93 13.61
N GLY A 49 10.42 28.64 14.85
CA GLY A 49 9.34 29.31 15.57
C GLY A 49 7.92 28.79 15.30
N LYS A 50 7.77 27.70 14.52
CA LYS A 50 6.50 27.01 14.31
C LYS A 50 6.61 25.56 14.79
N PRO A 51 5.89 25.18 15.86
CA PRO A 51 5.93 23.80 16.35
C PRO A 51 5.22 22.87 15.36
N ILE A 52 5.95 21.91 14.83
CA ILE A 52 5.39 20.76 14.12
C ILE A 52 5.39 19.55 15.06
N THR A 53 4.36 18.72 15.00
CA THR A 53 4.33 17.46 15.75
C THR A 53 4.80 16.34 14.84
N LEU A 54 5.99 15.80 15.10
CA LEU A 54 6.51 14.62 14.39
C LEU A 54 5.84 13.36 14.93
N LYS A 55 5.35 12.51 14.02
CA LYS A 55 4.80 11.19 14.37
C LYS A 55 5.91 10.14 14.43
N PRO A 56 5.70 9.02 15.14
CA PRO A 56 6.62 7.89 15.12
C PRO A 56 7.02 7.49 13.69
N GLY A 57 8.32 7.33 13.44
CA GLY A 57 8.86 7.02 12.11
C GLY A 57 9.08 8.24 11.22
N GLN A 58 8.98 9.46 11.77
CA GLN A 58 9.28 10.70 11.06
C GLN A 58 10.51 11.41 11.63
N CYS A 59 11.25 12.08 10.77
CA CYS A 59 12.25 13.07 11.17
C CYS A 59 12.21 14.28 10.23
N PHE A 60 12.55 15.45 10.76
CA PHE A 60 12.75 16.65 9.96
C PHE A 60 14.24 16.99 9.94
N THR A 61 14.86 16.97 8.77
CA THR A 61 16.32 17.10 8.64
C THR A 61 16.72 17.69 7.27
N SER A 62 18.01 17.94 7.08
CA SER A 62 18.60 18.31 5.80
C SER A 62 19.45 17.17 5.23
N LEU A 63 19.72 17.21 3.92
CA LEU A 63 20.62 16.22 3.30
C LEU A 63 22.05 16.30 3.87
N SER A 64 22.51 17.50 4.25
CA SER A 64 23.84 17.69 4.85
C SER A 64 23.91 17.08 6.24
N GLU A 65 22.83 17.20 7.00
CA GLU A 65 22.73 16.67 8.34
C GLU A 65 22.69 15.14 8.35
N ILE A 66 22.00 14.53 7.37
CA ILE A 66 22.02 13.07 7.18
C ILE A 66 23.42 12.61 6.81
N ALA A 67 24.09 13.30 5.90
CA ALA A 67 25.46 12.99 5.49
C ALA A 67 26.42 13.03 6.69
N LEU A 68 26.35 14.10 7.49
CA LEU A 68 27.15 14.26 8.71
C LEU A 68 26.94 13.09 9.69
N ARG A 69 25.69 12.70 9.94
CA ARG A 69 25.38 11.58 10.85
C ARG A 69 25.70 10.20 10.29
N ALA A 70 25.75 10.06 8.97
CA ALA A 70 26.07 8.78 8.32
C ALA A 70 27.57 8.50 8.26
N GLY A 71 28.39 9.51 8.54
CA GLY A 71 29.84 9.39 8.70
C GLY A 71 30.62 9.56 7.40
N ASP A 72 31.91 9.26 7.49
CA ASP A 72 32.87 9.50 6.42
C ASP A 72 32.53 8.73 5.14
N GLY A 73 32.76 9.37 3.99
CA GLY A 73 32.43 8.82 2.68
C GLY A 73 30.96 8.98 2.27
N VAL A 74 30.10 9.53 3.11
CA VAL A 74 28.70 9.84 2.76
C VAL A 74 28.56 11.31 2.35
N SER A 75 28.56 11.58 1.05
CA SER A 75 28.32 12.93 0.54
C SER A 75 26.83 13.27 0.44
N ARG A 76 26.51 14.57 0.33
CA ARG A 76 25.14 15.06 0.10
C ARG A 76 24.48 14.44 -1.14
N GLU A 77 25.28 14.12 -2.16
CA GLU A 77 24.82 13.45 -3.37
C GLU A 77 24.48 11.99 -3.13
N VAL A 78 25.28 11.28 -2.33
CA VAL A 78 24.98 9.90 -1.90
C VAL A 78 23.65 9.87 -1.17
N VAL A 79 23.43 10.78 -0.22
CA VAL A 79 22.14 10.88 0.50
C VAL A 79 20.99 11.12 -0.47
N ARG A 80 21.15 12.04 -1.43
CA ARG A 80 20.10 12.31 -2.44
C ARG A 80 19.76 11.07 -3.27
N LYS A 81 20.78 10.33 -3.74
CA LYS A 81 20.60 9.09 -4.51
C LYS A 81 19.96 7.99 -3.64
N ALA A 82 20.37 7.87 -2.38
CA ALA A 82 19.80 6.93 -1.43
C ALA A 82 18.30 7.20 -1.20
N LEU A 83 17.92 8.45 -0.91
CA LEU A 83 16.52 8.81 -0.69
C LEU A 83 15.63 8.57 -1.91
N ALA A 84 16.10 8.89 -3.12
CA ALA A 84 15.36 8.60 -4.34
C ALA A 84 15.15 7.08 -4.53
N ARG A 85 16.18 6.28 -4.24
CA ARG A 85 16.09 4.82 -4.29
C ARG A 85 15.12 4.28 -3.24
N PHE A 86 15.21 4.74 -2.01
CA PHE A 86 14.36 4.29 -0.90
C PHE A 86 12.89 4.63 -1.13
N GLU A 87 12.60 5.76 -1.79
CA GLU A 87 11.26 6.11 -2.21
C GLU A 87 10.72 5.22 -3.32
N THR A 88 11.53 4.95 -4.35
CA THR A 88 11.17 4.00 -5.42
C THR A 88 10.86 2.60 -4.88
N LEU A 89 11.61 2.15 -3.86
CA LEU A 89 11.40 0.86 -3.19
C LEU A 89 10.31 0.89 -2.12
N GLY A 90 9.66 2.04 -1.90
CA GLY A 90 8.56 2.18 -0.94
C GLY A 90 8.98 2.09 0.53
N PHE A 91 10.26 2.25 0.85
CA PHE A 91 10.77 2.23 2.21
C PHE A 91 10.52 3.55 2.96
N SER A 92 10.75 4.67 2.28
CA SER A 92 10.53 6.00 2.85
C SER A 92 9.81 6.92 1.86
N THR A 93 9.22 7.99 2.40
CA THR A 93 8.68 9.11 1.63
C THR A 93 9.31 10.39 2.13
N HIS A 94 9.45 11.39 1.28
CA HIS A 94 10.07 12.64 1.65
C HIS A 94 9.28 13.84 1.14
N GLN A 95 9.04 14.82 2.03
CA GLN A 95 8.40 16.09 1.68
C GLN A 95 9.43 17.20 1.85
N ARG A 96 9.84 17.79 0.72
CA ARG A 96 10.76 18.92 0.70
C ARG A 96 10.01 20.20 1.00
N THR A 97 10.59 21.01 1.87
CA THR A 97 10.13 22.36 2.18
C THR A 97 11.32 23.31 2.02
N GLN A 98 11.06 24.62 1.97
CA GLN A 98 12.14 25.62 1.95
C GLN A 98 13.06 25.53 3.18
N ARG A 99 12.57 24.94 4.28
CA ARG A 99 13.26 24.89 5.58
C ARG A 99 13.95 23.55 5.87
N GLY A 100 13.73 22.53 5.05
CA GLY A 100 14.23 21.18 5.29
C GLY A 100 13.37 20.10 4.65
N THR A 101 13.69 18.85 4.96
CA THR A 101 13.00 17.67 4.40
C THR A 101 12.37 16.88 5.54
N LEU A 102 11.05 16.70 5.47
CA LEU A 102 10.33 15.76 6.33
C LEU A 102 10.44 14.37 5.72
N ILE A 103 11.11 13.46 6.40
CA ILE A 103 11.28 12.07 5.97
C ILE A 103 10.36 11.20 6.83
N THR A 104 9.62 10.31 6.19
CA THR A 104 8.74 9.34 6.86
C THR A 104 9.09 7.93 6.41
N ILE A 105 9.38 7.04 7.36
CA ILE A 105 9.62 5.63 7.10
C ILE A 105 8.28 4.90 7.07
N VAL A 106 7.95 4.35 5.91
CA VAL A 106 6.61 3.89 5.52
C VAL A 106 6.10 2.80 6.48
N LYS A 107 6.89 1.76 6.72
CA LYS A 107 6.51 0.61 7.56
C LYS A 107 7.10 0.67 8.99
N TRP A 108 7.49 1.85 9.48
CA TRP A 108 8.13 2.01 10.80
C TRP A 108 7.37 1.33 11.94
N ARG A 109 6.04 1.54 12.01
CA ARG A 109 5.21 0.94 13.07
C ARG A 109 5.20 -0.58 13.04
N VAL A 110 5.15 -1.18 11.84
CA VAL A 110 5.21 -2.64 11.66
C VAL A 110 6.58 -3.18 12.10
N TYR A 111 7.64 -2.39 11.90
CA TYR A 111 8.99 -2.81 12.23
C TYR A 111 9.36 -2.63 13.71
N GLN A 112 8.68 -1.74 14.42
CA GLN A 112 9.17 -1.26 15.71
C GLN A 112 8.22 -1.53 16.87
N LEU A 113 6.91 -1.53 16.63
CA LEU A 113 5.95 -1.91 17.66
C LEU A 113 5.87 -3.43 17.72
N GLU A 114 5.94 -3.98 18.93
CA GLU A 114 5.35 -5.28 19.22
C GLU A 114 3.84 -5.18 18.94
N GLU A 115 3.25 -6.15 18.24
CA GLU A 115 1.92 -6.57 18.68
C GLU A 115 2.11 -6.92 20.16
N GLU A 116 1.32 -6.35 21.06
CA GLU A 116 1.31 -6.74 22.48
C GLU A 116 0.94 -8.23 22.59
N THR A 117 1.89 -9.12 22.30
CA THR A 117 1.81 -10.54 22.60
C THR A 117 2.35 -10.72 24.01
N GLU A 118 1.61 -10.16 24.97
CA GLU A 118 1.56 -10.51 26.40
C GLU A 118 0.66 -9.47 27.10
N ASN A 119 -0.66 -9.70 27.01
CA ASN A 119 -1.76 -9.28 27.93
C ASN A 119 -3.15 -9.16 27.28
N THR A 120 -3.35 -9.62 26.04
CA THR A 120 -4.70 -9.66 25.42
C THR A 120 -5.41 -11.02 25.59
N ALA A 121 -4.82 -11.97 26.33
CA ALA A 121 -5.51 -13.20 26.72
C ALA A 121 -6.33 -13.04 28.02
N GLU A 122 -5.94 -12.15 28.95
CA GLU A 122 -6.61 -12.05 30.25
C GLU A 122 -7.64 -10.90 30.35
N ASN A 123 -7.53 -9.83 29.57
CA ASN A 123 -8.55 -8.77 29.58
C ASN A 123 -9.75 -9.03 28.65
N THR A 124 -9.66 -10.03 27.77
CA THR A 124 -10.78 -10.49 26.94
C THR A 124 -11.73 -11.42 27.72
N ALA A 125 -11.26 -12.03 28.82
CA ALA A 125 -12.08 -12.88 29.68
C ALA A 125 -12.89 -12.12 30.75
N ARG A 126 -12.52 -10.85 31.05
CA ARG A 126 -13.19 -10.06 32.10
C ARG A 126 -14.27 -9.10 31.59
N THR A 127 -14.31 -8.82 30.30
CA THR A 127 -15.39 -8.01 29.69
C THR A 127 -16.45 -8.86 28.96
N GLN A 128 -16.25 -10.19 28.86
CA GLN A 128 -17.22 -11.13 28.26
C GLN A 128 -18.13 -11.84 29.29
N ARG A 129 -18.03 -11.53 30.59
CA ARG A 129 -18.92 -12.12 31.62
C ARG A 129 -20.00 -11.16 32.18
N GLU A 130 -20.04 -9.90 31.76
CA GLU A 130 -21.04 -8.94 32.27
C GLU A 130 -22.04 -8.44 31.21
N HIS A 131 -22.16 -9.13 30.07
CA HIS A 131 -23.23 -8.82 29.12
C HIS A 131 -23.82 -10.06 28.42
N SER A 132 -24.08 -11.10 29.21
CA SER A 132 -24.83 -12.29 28.77
C SER A 132 -26.20 -12.43 29.46
N GLU A 133 -26.76 -11.37 30.06
CA GLU A 133 -28.09 -11.43 30.71
C GLU A 133 -28.90 -10.11 30.58
N ASN A 134 -29.04 -9.61 29.35
CA ASN A 134 -30.17 -8.81 28.89
C ASN A 134 -29.85 -8.43 27.44
N THR A 135 -30.62 -8.76 26.40
CA THR A 135 -32.07 -8.65 26.30
C THR A 135 -32.51 -9.53 25.13
N THR A 136 -33.30 -10.55 25.43
CA THR A 136 -34.26 -11.09 24.48
C THR A 136 -35.33 -10.01 24.25
N ILE A 137 -35.77 -9.88 22.99
CA ILE A 137 -36.99 -9.20 22.55
C ILE A 137 -36.86 -7.68 22.31
N ASN A 138 -36.61 -7.28 21.05
CA ASN A 138 -37.66 -6.65 20.23
C ASN A 138 -37.25 -6.49 18.75
N LYS A 139 -37.99 -7.18 17.88
CA LYS A 139 -38.03 -6.95 16.43
C LYS A 139 -38.49 -5.52 16.13
N LYS A 140 -37.72 -4.75 15.37
CA LYS A 140 -38.26 -3.87 14.31
C LYS A 140 -37.20 -3.49 13.28
N VAL A 141 -37.54 -3.82 12.04
CA VAL A 141 -36.92 -3.44 10.77
C VAL A 141 -36.57 -1.94 10.71
N ARG A 142 -35.34 -1.59 10.30
CA ARG A 142 -35.00 -0.51 9.32
C ARG A 142 -33.49 -0.34 9.10
N LYS A 143 -33.04 -0.77 7.92
CA LYS A 143 -32.12 -0.11 6.96
C LYS A 143 -31.08 0.92 7.48
N LYS A 144 -29.81 0.64 7.16
CA LYS A 144 -28.64 1.53 6.92
C LYS A 144 -28.25 2.54 8.02
N GLU A 145 -26.98 2.50 8.42
CA GLU A 145 -25.98 3.48 7.95
C GLU A 145 -24.54 3.01 8.18
N CYS A 146 -23.89 2.57 7.09
CA CYS A 146 -22.44 2.61 6.94
C CYS A 146 -22.07 3.97 6.34
N LYS A 147 -21.40 4.84 7.11
CA LYS A 147 -20.73 6.05 6.58
C LYS A 147 -19.51 6.30 7.47
N ASN A 148 -18.28 6.21 6.99
CA ASN A 148 -17.77 6.97 5.85
C ASN A 148 -16.67 6.22 5.09
N ASN A 149 -17.02 5.43 4.07
CA ASN A 149 -16.10 5.19 2.95
C ASN A 149 -16.52 6.12 1.80
N PRO A 150 -15.78 7.21 1.50
CA PRO A 150 -16.15 8.20 0.48
C PRO A 150 -16.24 7.63 -0.95
N LEU A 151 -15.88 6.35 -1.14
CA LEU A 151 -15.93 5.62 -2.41
C LEU A 151 -17.09 4.60 -2.50
N GLY A 152 -17.70 4.20 -1.37
CA GLY A 152 -18.67 3.10 -1.33
C GLY A 152 -19.93 3.34 -2.18
N GLY A 153 -20.44 4.58 -2.18
CA GLY A 153 -21.62 4.93 -2.96
C GLY A 153 -21.42 4.96 -4.49
N ILE A 154 -20.20 4.89 -5.00
CA ILE A 154 -19.93 4.88 -6.45
C ILE A 154 -20.04 3.46 -7.00
N ILE A 155 -19.56 2.47 -6.23
CA ILE A 155 -19.58 1.05 -6.62
C ILE A 155 -21.01 0.50 -6.50
N GLU A 156 -21.72 0.79 -5.40
CA GLU A 156 -23.13 0.39 -5.20
C GLU A 156 -24.07 0.90 -6.31
N ASN A 157 -23.77 2.07 -6.90
CA ASN A 157 -24.58 2.66 -7.98
C ASN A 157 -24.21 2.14 -9.38
N TYR A 158 -23.10 1.42 -9.53
CA TYR A 158 -22.58 1.01 -10.83
C TYR A 158 -23.14 -0.34 -11.28
N THR A 159 -23.35 -1.28 -10.36
CA THR A 159 -23.86 -2.62 -10.69
C THR A 159 -24.60 -3.23 -9.49
N SER A 160 -25.53 -4.13 -9.78
CA SER A 160 -26.21 -4.98 -8.78
C SER A 160 -25.59 -6.38 -8.67
N ASN A 161 -24.61 -6.71 -9.52
CA ASN A 161 -23.98 -8.02 -9.52
C ASN A 161 -23.01 -8.16 -8.34
N PRO A 162 -23.26 -9.09 -7.38
CA PRO A 162 -22.46 -9.21 -6.18
C PRO A 162 -21.00 -9.58 -6.45
N ALA A 163 -20.72 -10.38 -7.49
CA ALA A 163 -19.35 -10.76 -7.84
C ALA A 163 -18.56 -9.57 -8.40
N LEU A 164 -19.20 -8.73 -9.22
CA LEU A 164 -18.57 -7.53 -9.76
C LEU A 164 -18.38 -6.45 -8.68
N ILE A 165 -19.30 -6.33 -7.73
CA ILE A 165 -19.14 -5.47 -6.54
C ILE A 165 -17.91 -5.93 -5.74
N SER A 166 -17.82 -7.23 -5.42
CA SER A 166 -16.69 -7.79 -4.68
C SER A 166 -15.36 -7.49 -5.38
N ALA A 167 -15.25 -7.75 -6.70
CA ALA A 167 -14.03 -7.48 -7.45
C ALA A 167 -13.63 -5.98 -7.42
N LEU A 168 -14.60 -5.07 -7.51
CA LEU A 168 -14.36 -3.62 -7.42
C LEU A 168 -13.92 -3.20 -6.01
N GLU A 169 -14.50 -3.79 -4.97
CA GLU A 169 -14.11 -3.57 -3.58
C GLU A 169 -12.70 -4.11 -3.30
N ASP A 170 -12.37 -5.32 -3.78
CA ASP A 170 -11.04 -5.92 -3.70
C ASP A 170 -9.99 -5.06 -4.41
N TRP A 171 -10.33 -4.52 -5.58
CA TRP A 171 -9.47 -3.56 -6.27
C TRP A 171 -9.27 -2.30 -5.43
N VAL A 172 -10.33 -1.68 -4.89
CA VAL A 172 -10.19 -0.49 -4.02
C VAL A 172 -9.37 -0.80 -2.76
N GLU A 173 -9.54 -1.98 -2.17
CA GLU A 173 -8.80 -2.41 -0.98
C GLU A 173 -7.33 -2.67 -1.30
N SER A 174 -7.01 -3.33 -2.41
CA SER A 174 -5.62 -3.51 -2.90
C SER A 174 -4.91 -2.16 -3.09
N ARG A 175 -5.65 -1.12 -3.46
CA ARG A 175 -5.13 0.26 -3.63
C ARG A 175 -4.91 0.98 -2.30
N LYS A 176 -5.73 0.72 -1.28
CA LYS A 176 -5.49 1.18 0.11
C LYS A 176 -4.28 0.48 0.71
N ALA A 177 -4.16 -0.84 0.53
CA ALA A 177 -3.00 -1.62 0.96
C ALA A 177 -1.70 -1.11 0.30
N SER A 178 -1.79 -0.68 -0.96
CA SER A 178 -0.69 -0.07 -1.72
C SER A 178 -0.44 1.42 -1.39
N ARG A 179 -1.10 1.99 -0.37
CA ARG A 179 -1.00 3.40 0.08
C ARG A 179 -1.21 4.44 -1.03
N ARG A 180 -1.91 4.08 -2.09
CA ARG A 180 -2.28 4.93 -3.23
C ARG A 180 -3.79 4.88 -3.40
N ALA A 181 -4.50 5.37 -2.38
CA ALA A 181 -5.96 5.39 -2.36
C ALA A 181 -6.50 6.02 -3.65
N THR A 182 -7.40 5.30 -4.31
CA THR A 182 -8.00 5.76 -5.55
C THR A 182 -8.93 6.94 -5.25
N THR A 183 -8.78 8.05 -5.97
CA THR A 183 -9.71 9.18 -5.84
C THR A 183 -11.07 8.82 -6.44
N LYS A 184 -12.16 9.45 -5.98
CA LYS A 184 -13.51 9.30 -6.56
C LYS A 184 -13.50 9.43 -8.09
N ARG A 185 -12.80 10.44 -8.60
CA ARG A 185 -12.68 10.69 -10.04
C ARG A 185 -11.96 9.55 -10.78
N ALA A 186 -10.92 8.97 -10.17
CA ALA A 186 -10.20 7.85 -10.77
C ALA A 186 -11.05 6.58 -10.79
N VAL A 187 -11.91 6.33 -9.81
CA VAL A 187 -12.89 5.24 -9.85
C VAL A 187 -13.85 5.44 -11.03
N GLU A 188 -14.46 6.61 -11.15
CA GLU A 188 -15.39 6.93 -12.27
C GLU A 188 -14.76 6.73 -13.65
N ILE A 189 -13.50 7.14 -13.85
CA ILE A 189 -12.78 6.97 -15.11
C ILE A 189 -12.57 5.47 -15.42
N ASN A 190 -12.22 4.68 -14.41
CA ASN A 190 -12.00 3.25 -14.56
C ASN A 190 -13.31 2.51 -14.86
N LEU A 191 -14.43 2.86 -14.21
CA LEU A 191 -15.74 2.29 -14.50
C LEU A 191 -16.17 2.55 -15.95
N ARG A 192 -15.98 3.77 -16.47
CA ARG A 192 -16.26 4.09 -17.89
C ARG A 192 -15.44 3.24 -18.87
N LYS A 193 -14.20 2.89 -18.52
CA LYS A 193 -13.35 2.00 -19.33
C LYS A 193 -13.87 0.57 -19.34
N LEU A 194 -14.35 0.07 -18.20
CA LEU A 194 -14.99 -1.25 -18.13
C LEU A 194 -16.21 -1.32 -19.06
N ASP A 195 -17.06 -0.30 -19.06
CA ASP A 195 -18.20 -0.23 -19.97
C ASP A 195 -17.75 -0.14 -21.43
N GLN A 196 -16.70 0.61 -21.73
CA GLN A 196 -16.17 0.72 -23.08
C GLN A 196 -15.61 -0.60 -23.63
N TRP A 197 -14.99 -1.43 -22.78
CA TRP A 197 -14.30 -2.65 -23.20
C TRP A 197 -15.12 -3.93 -23.04
N ALA A 198 -16.09 -3.93 -22.13
CA ALA A 198 -16.88 -5.10 -21.74
C ALA A 198 -18.34 -4.71 -21.46
N ALA A 199 -18.94 -3.92 -22.35
CA ALA A 199 -20.33 -3.49 -22.25
C ALA A 199 -21.28 -4.68 -22.01
N GLY A 200 -22.00 -4.67 -20.89
CA GLY A 200 -22.98 -5.70 -20.52
C GLY A 200 -22.41 -7.09 -20.19
N ASP A 201 -21.09 -7.26 -20.16
CA ASP A 201 -20.43 -8.54 -19.89
C ASP A 201 -19.66 -8.47 -18.57
N ASP A 202 -20.36 -8.80 -17.49
CA ASP A 202 -19.79 -8.73 -16.14
C ASP A 202 -18.61 -9.68 -15.95
N ALA A 203 -18.59 -10.84 -16.64
CA ALA A 203 -17.48 -11.78 -16.55
C ALA A 203 -16.20 -11.19 -17.15
N LYS A 204 -16.29 -10.52 -18.31
CA LYS A 204 -15.16 -9.79 -18.90
C LYS A 204 -14.73 -8.60 -18.03
N LYS A 205 -15.67 -7.88 -17.42
CA LYS A 205 -15.35 -6.79 -16.48
C LYS A 205 -14.56 -7.30 -15.28
N ILE A 206 -14.98 -8.42 -14.67
CA ILE A 206 -14.28 -9.06 -13.55
C ILE A 206 -12.87 -9.48 -13.96
N ALA A 207 -12.72 -10.15 -15.11
CA ALA A 207 -11.40 -10.58 -15.59
C ALA A 207 -10.41 -9.41 -15.77
N ILE A 208 -10.87 -8.27 -16.28
CA ILE A 208 -10.06 -7.04 -16.40
C ILE A 208 -9.63 -6.53 -15.01
N ILE A 209 -10.52 -6.57 -14.02
CA ILE A 209 -10.25 -6.13 -12.66
C ILE A 209 -9.20 -7.05 -12.00
N GLU A 210 -9.40 -8.37 -12.08
CA GLU A 210 -8.49 -9.37 -11.51
C GLU A 210 -7.08 -9.30 -12.11
N GLU A 211 -6.98 -9.14 -13.44
CA GLU A 211 -5.69 -8.94 -14.12
C GLU A 211 -5.01 -7.65 -13.64
N THR A 212 -5.79 -6.56 -13.48
CA THR A 212 -5.28 -5.28 -12.97
C THR A 212 -4.74 -5.40 -11.55
N ILE A 213 -5.44 -6.13 -10.67
CA ILE A 213 -5.00 -6.41 -9.29
C ILE A 213 -3.71 -7.23 -9.32
N SER A 214 -3.66 -8.28 -10.15
CA SER A 214 -2.51 -9.18 -10.28
C SER A 214 -1.24 -8.45 -10.74
N LEU A 215 -1.38 -7.47 -11.63
CA LEU A 215 -0.29 -6.63 -12.10
C LEU A 215 0.04 -5.45 -11.17
N GLY A 216 -0.75 -5.24 -10.10
CA GLY A 216 -0.59 -4.12 -9.18
C GLY A 216 -0.82 -2.74 -9.83
N LEU A 217 -1.60 -2.68 -10.90
CA LEU A 217 -1.79 -1.46 -11.69
C LEU A 217 -2.88 -0.55 -11.11
N ALA A 218 -2.68 0.76 -11.31
CA ALA A 218 -3.59 1.77 -10.77
C ALA A 218 -4.82 2.05 -11.66
N ALA A 219 -4.82 1.57 -12.89
CA ALA A 219 -5.89 1.77 -13.87
C ALA A 219 -6.08 0.49 -14.67
N PHE A 220 -7.32 0.22 -15.06
CA PHE A 220 -7.64 -0.93 -15.89
C PHE A 220 -6.94 -0.84 -17.24
N VAL A 221 -6.55 -2.00 -17.75
CA VAL A 221 -5.87 -2.16 -19.04
C VAL A 221 -6.82 -2.85 -20.02
N GLN A 222 -6.79 -2.43 -21.28
CA GLN A 222 -7.63 -3.03 -22.32
C GLN A 222 -7.14 -4.46 -22.62
N PRO A 223 -8.03 -5.47 -22.64
CA PRO A 223 -7.67 -6.82 -23.05
C PRO A 223 -7.07 -6.80 -24.46
N LYS A 224 -5.90 -7.41 -24.64
CA LYS A 224 -5.35 -7.62 -25.99
C LYS A 224 -6.32 -8.52 -26.75
N LYS A 225 -6.77 -8.12 -27.94
CA LYS A 225 -7.48 -9.02 -28.85
C LYS A 225 -6.55 -10.22 -29.12
N LYS A 226 -6.89 -11.41 -28.62
CA LYS A 226 -6.24 -12.64 -29.09
C LYS A 226 -6.52 -12.71 -30.58
N ALA A 227 -5.48 -12.64 -31.40
CA ALA A 227 -5.60 -12.94 -32.82
C ALA A 227 -6.15 -14.37 -32.91
N GLU A 228 -7.34 -14.52 -33.47
CA GLU A 228 -7.93 -15.82 -33.76
C GLU A 228 -6.98 -16.54 -34.72
N SER A 229 -6.31 -17.59 -34.22
CA SER A 229 -5.60 -18.53 -35.06
C SER A 229 -6.65 -19.23 -35.93
N LYS A 230 -6.72 -18.84 -37.20
CA LYS A 230 -7.49 -19.57 -38.21
C LYS A 230 -6.98 -21.01 -38.25
N ALA A 231 -7.73 -21.93 -37.64
CA ALA A 231 -7.56 -23.35 -37.88
C ALA A 231 -7.93 -23.61 -39.35
N LYS A 232 -6.92 -23.74 -40.22
CA LYS A 232 -7.12 -24.33 -41.53
C LYS A 232 -7.35 -25.82 -41.32
N ALA A 233 -8.60 -26.25 -41.47
CA ALA A 233 -8.95 -27.63 -41.71
C ALA A 233 -8.28 -28.07 -43.03
N ASN A 234 -7.28 -28.94 -42.95
CA ASN A 234 -6.87 -29.74 -44.09
C ASN A 234 -7.74 -31.00 -44.07
N GLU A 235 -8.77 -31.03 -44.91
CA GLU A 235 -9.44 -32.28 -45.29
C GLU A 235 -8.46 -33.16 -46.10
N PRO A 236 -8.47 -34.48 -45.88
CA PRO A 236 -7.68 -35.41 -46.67
C PRO A 236 -8.29 -35.50 -48.08
N LYS A 237 -7.48 -35.17 -49.10
CA LYS A 237 -7.83 -35.42 -50.50
C LYS A 237 -7.77 -36.93 -50.75
N ASP A 238 -8.94 -37.54 -50.77
CA ASP A 238 -9.19 -38.84 -51.39
C ASP A 238 -8.83 -38.72 -52.89
N MET A 239 -7.69 -39.28 -53.29
CA MET A 239 -7.36 -39.48 -54.70
C MET A 239 -7.83 -40.87 -55.11
N GLY A 240 -9.14 -40.95 -55.36
CA GLY A 240 -9.73 -42.00 -56.17
C GLY A 240 -9.13 -41.99 -57.58
N ILE A 241 -8.67 -43.18 -57.98
CA ILE A 241 -8.18 -43.54 -59.31
C ILE A 241 -9.33 -43.45 -60.32
N PRO A 242 -9.09 -42.98 -61.56
CA PRO A 242 -9.84 -43.53 -62.69
C PRO A 242 -8.93 -44.02 -63.84
N CYS A 243 -9.24 -45.26 -64.24
CA CYS A 243 -9.00 -45.99 -65.49
C CYS A 243 -7.64 -45.93 -66.18
#